data_AF-A0A7C3U5Q9-F1
#
_entry.id   AF-A0A7C3U5Q9-F1
#
_cell.length_a   1.000
_cell.length_b   1.000
_cell.length_c   1.000
_cell.angle_alpha   90.00
_cell.angle_beta   90.00
_cell.angle_gamma   90.00
#
_symmetry.space_group_name_H-M   'P 1'
#
loop_
_entity.id
_entity.type
_entity.pdbx_description
1 polymer ?
#
loop_
_entity_poly.entity_id
_entity_poly.type
_entity_poly.pdbx_seq_one_letter_code
_entity_poly.pdbx_strand_id
1 'polypeptide(L)'
;MNREKDLILSKLTDAVVSLNAEAAKNAAEEALKSKLDPAESIRALAKGMRIIGEKWNKMEVFMPEVLVAADAFYAGMKVLEASMEAKKGEQPFTGTMVIGTIYGDIHTVGKDVAKAVFAAEIGLKVIDLGVEVPSRKYVEAVEEHNANIVGIGTYMSETFYNTPKVVEALKNAGLRDKVIVVCGGPAVNYRKAIEFGADGAWDDAWVAAEEIKKTHERKAWVENSMNEKAGIVGEKPLSVEEWIRKLKSLGNIGEMTHWKRMEKAFNLEEPDMVPLAPEADYWPCYYQGYTAWEIFEGPEAVAKRTHALIKTWTEFRWDAIWQYVDLSEELDPLIPPEKRKDHYVIRGPKDYVVFKPVATTLDDAIKLFQEKVWEKYGYGHAGDYFIPHCQQLLEFQNKMNKSIPVITGSATVSNHAETVVEVQRLVKWLITETKQKLHDYFDLVLQERLSSLDGYKEFAAKLGCEFFCAWGGGRTWGPKQWQEFGEYEEIYLEKARRIFKNLFWHVCGRNLKETLEFLATRAPGIKAIQFDTPMSQYKMSWPEWYEWVAKLCKGRRCAMSSPTTQLLMHGTPGEVRDMVKTFIKHTTPYTTAVVMTPCEVGGYTPVENVRAMVEAARTYGKYPISL
;
A
#
# COMPACT_ATOMS: atom_id res chain seq x y z
N MET A 1 7.58 43.12 25.08
CA MET A 1 7.56 41.67 25.37
C MET A 1 6.57 40.90 24.51
N ASN A 2 5.24 41.08 24.59
CA ASN A 2 4.30 40.28 23.77
C ASN A 2 4.46 40.45 22.26
N ARG A 3 4.62 41.68 21.73
CA ARG A 3 4.71 41.92 20.27
C ARG A 3 5.97 41.32 19.60
N GLU A 4 7.08 41.29 20.33
CA GLU A 4 8.35 40.72 19.85
C GLU A 4 8.30 39.18 19.89
N LYS A 5 7.75 38.61 20.97
CA LYS A 5 7.44 37.19 21.07
C LYS A 5 6.53 36.73 19.93
N ASP A 6 5.41 37.41 19.71
CA ASP A 6 4.44 37.06 18.66
C ASP A 6 5.07 37.12 17.26
N LEU A 7 5.96 38.09 17.03
CA LEU A 7 6.70 38.20 15.77
C LEU A 7 7.62 36.99 15.55
N ILE A 8 8.37 36.56 16.56
CA ILE A 8 9.26 35.39 16.47
C ILE A 8 8.45 34.10 16.23
N LEU A 9 7.33 33.93 16.94
CA LEU A 9 6.43 32.78 16.74
C LEU A 9 5.77 32.80 15.34
N SER A 10 5.44 33.98 14.81
CA SER A 10 4.96 34.10 13.42
C SER A 10 6.04 33.68 12.44
N LYS A 11 7.29 34.16 12.59
CA LYS A 11 8.41 33.77 11.72
C LYS A 11 8.60 32.24 11.66
N LEU A 12 8.50 31.55 12.79
CA LEU A 12 8.57 30.09 12.85
C LEU A 12 7.44 29.43 12.04
N THR A 13 6.20 29.92 12.21
CA THR A 13 5.03 29.44 11.46
C THR A 13 5.20 29.69 9.95
N ASP A 14 5.58 30.92 9.58
CA ASP A 14 5.69 31.40 8.21
C ASP A 14 6.83 30.69 7.46
N ALA A 15 7.94 30.37 8.14
CA ALA A 15 9.04 29.62 7.55
C ALA A 15 8.62 28.22 7.09
N VAL A 16 7.78 27.52 7.86
CA VAL A 16 7.21 26.22 7.47
C VAL A 16 6.22 26.38 6.31
N VAL A 17 5.33 27.38 6.38
CA VAL A 17 4.32 27.64 5.33
C VAL A 17 4.96 28.07 4.00
N SER A 18 6.10 28.75 4.05
CA SER A 18 6.88 29.19 2.89
C SER A 18 7.92 28.17 2.42
N LEU A 19 7.93 26.95 3.00
CA LEU A 19 8.79 25.84 2.60
C LEU A 19 10.30 26.15 2.75
N ASN A 20 10.68 26.95 3.76
CA ASN A 20 12.04 27.47 3.91
C ASN A 20 12.71 26.97 5.20
N ALA A 21 13.54 25.94 5.06
CA ALA A 21 14.25 25.31 6.17
C ALA A 21 15.29 26.20 6.85
N GLU A 22 16.00 27.03 6.08
CA GLU A 22 17.00 27.94 6.64
C GLU A 22 16.32 29.05 7.45
N ALA A 23 15.17 29.56 6.97
CA ALA A 23 14.36 30.52 7.73
C ALA A 23 13.84 29.92 9.04
N ALA A 24 13.40 28.65 9.02
CA ALA A 24 12.88 27.97 10.21
C ALA A 24 13.97 27.77 11.27
N LYS A 25 15.18 27.37 10.84
CA LYS A 25 16.36 27.27 11.71
C LYS A 25 16.72 28.62 12.33
N ASN A 26 16.83 29.68 11.51
CA ASN A 26 17.20 31.01 11.99
C ASN A 26 16.17 31.58 12.97
N ALA A 27 14.87 31.38 12.71
CA ALA A 27 13.80 31.79 13.63
C ALA A 27 13.84 31.01 14.96
N ALA A 28 14.21 29.72 14.93
CA ALA A 28 14.39 28.92 16.13
C ALA A 28 15.57 29.40 16.98
N GLU A 29 16.70 29.74 16.35
CA GLU A 29 17.85 30.34 17.06
C GLU A 29 17.51 31.71 17.67
N GLU A 30 16.72 32.53 16.96
CA GLU A 30 16.22 33.82 17.46
C GLU A 30 15.31 33.64 18.69
N ALA A 31 14.45 32.61 18.68
CA ALA A 31 13.59 32.28 19.81
C ALA A 31 14.39 31.90 21.06
N LEU A 32 15.42 31.06 20.91
CA LEU A 32 16.30 30.67 22.02
C LEU A 32 17.11 31.85 22.58
N LYS A 33 17.67 32.70 21.71
CA LYS A 33 18.39 33.93 22.12
C LYS A 33 17.49 34.87 22.92
N SER A 34 16.23 34.95 22.53
CA SER A 34 15.21 35.77 23.17
C SER A 34 14.59 35.11 24.42
N LYS A 35 15.10 33.94 24.83
CA LYS A 35 14.64 33.15 25.99
C LYS A 35 13.15 32.79 25.94
N LEU A 36 12.59 32.61 24.73
CA LEU A 36 11.26 32.05 24.58
C LEU A 36 11.25 30.60 25.10
N ASP A 37 10.08 30.17 25.56
CA ASP A 37 9.88 28.78 25.93
C ASP A 37 9.95 27.89 24.66
N PRO A 38 10.87 26.90 24.60
CA PRO A 38 10.96 25.99 23.47
C PRO A 38 9.63 25.30 23.15
N ALA A 39 8.79 25.00 24.14
CA ALA A 39 7.48 24.40 23.91
C ALA A 39 6.57 25.31 23.08
N GLU A 40 6.54 26.62 23.36
CA GLU A 40 5.78 27.60 22.57
C GLU A 40 6.32 27.74 21.13
N SER A 41 7.64 27.70 20.97
CA SER A 41 8.28 27.72 19.64
C SER A 41 7.99 26.46 18.82
N ILE A 42 7.99 25.27 19.44
CA ILE A 42 7.60 24.01 18.80
C ILE A 42 6.13 24.07 18.38
N ARG A 43 5.25 24.64 19.22
CA ARG A 43 3.83 24.85 18.88
C ARG A 43 3.65 25.74 17.64
N ALA A 44 4.48 26.76 17.47
CA ALA A 44 4.47 27.61 16.28
C ALA A 44 4.91 26.86 15.01
N LEU A 45 5.96 26.04 15.08
CA LEU A 45 6.36 25.17 13.97
C LEU A 45 5.25 24.17 13.61
N ALA A 46 4.62 23.54 14.61
CA ALA A 46 3.51 22.62 14.42
C ALA A 46 2.28 23.31 13.80
N LYS A 47 2.02 24.58 14.16
CA LYS A 47 0.98 25.41 13.52
C LYS A 47 1.24 25.58 12.02
N GLY A 48 2.49 25.79 11.61
CA GLY A 48 2.87 25.85 10.20
C GLY A 48 2.55 24.56 9.45
N MET A 49 2.86 23.40 10.05
CA MET A 49 2.51 22.09 9.47
C MET A 49 1.00 21.86 9.39
N ARG A 50 0.21 22.31 10.37
CA ARG A 50 -1.26 22.25 10.32
C ARG A 50 -1.81 23.04 9.12
N ILE A 51 -1.31 24.24 8.87
CA ILE A 51 -1.69 25.07 7.71
C ILE A 51 -1.36 24.35 6.40
N ILE A 52 -0.18 23.74 6.28
CA ILE A 52 0.20 22.94 5.10
C ILE A 52 -0.73 21.73 4.92
N GLY A 53 -1.07 21.03 6.00
CA GLY A 53 -2.04 19.94 5.99
C GLY A 53 -3.44 20.38 5.51
N GLU A 54 -3.92 21.56 5.92
CA GLU A 54 -5.17 22.14 5.43
C GLU A 54 -5.11 22.45 3.93
N LYS A 55 -4.01 23.05 3.46
CA LYS A 55 -3.79 23.31 2.03
C LYS A 55 -3.76 22.00 1.22
N TRP A 56 -3.13 20.95 1.74
CA TRP A 56 -3.08 19.62 1.13
C TRP A 56 -4.47 18.98 1.03
N ASN A 57 -5.30 19.16 2.06
CA ASN A 57 -6.70 18.70 2.05
C ASN A 57 -7.57 19.45 1.04
N LYS A 58 -7.26 20.71 0.76
CA LYS A 58 -7.92 21.54 -0.27
C LYS A 58 -7.35 21.36 -1.68
N MET A 59 -6.34 20.49 -1.85
CA MET A 59 -5.58 20.32 -3.10
C MET A 59 -4.90 21.61 -3.59
N GLU A 60 -4.58 22.54 -2.68
CA GLU A 60 -3.86 23.78 -2.99
C GLU A 60 -2.34 23.56 -3.02
N VAL A 61 -1.85 22.55 -2.29
CA VAL A 61 -0.47 22.08 -2.33
C VAL A 61 -0.48 20.57 -2.57
N PHE A 62 0.61 20.02 -3.12
CA PHE A 62 0.74 18.60 -3.40
C PHE A 62 1.79 17.94 -2.49
N MET A 63 2.01 16.62 -2.64
CA MET A 63 2.85 15.83 -1.72
C MET A 63 4.28 16.38 -1.65
N PRO A 64 4.91 16.80 -2.77
CA PRO A 64 6.22 17.43 -2.73
C PRO A 64 6.28 18.65 -1.81
N GLU A 65 5.31 19.55 -1.88
CA GLU A 65 5.28 20.75 -1.02
C GLU A 65 5.11 20.39 0.45
N VAL A 66 4.33 19.34 0.77
CA VAL A 66 4.20 18.82 2.14
C VAL A 66 5.54 18.28 2.65
N LEU A 67 6.31 17.58 1.81
CA LEU A 67 7.63 17.06 2.18
C LEU A 67 8.63 18.19 2.43
N VAL A 68 8.65 19.24 1.60
CA VAL A 68 9.54 20.40 1.80
C VAL A 68 9.13 21.21 3.03
N ALA A 69 7.82 21.31 3.33
CA ALA A 69 7.36 21.90 4.58
C ALA A 69 7.86 21.11 5.80
N ALA A 70 7.84 19.78 5.72
CA ALA A 70 8.36 18.91 6.77
C ALA A 70 9.87 19.11 6.96
N ASP A 71 10.65 19.24 5.88
CA ASP A 71 12.09 19.57 5.95
C ASP A 71 12.31 20.90 6.73
N ALA A 72 11.47 21.91 6.47
CA ALA A 72 11.54 23.18 7.19
C ALA A 72 11.14 23.06 8.66
N PHE A 73 10.10 22.29 8.96
CA PHE A 73 9.71 21.95 10.32
C PHE A 73 10.88 21.30 11.08
N TYR A 74 11.53 20.28 10.50
CA TYR A 74 12.64 19.56 11.15
C TYR A 74 13.88 20.42 11.36
N ALA A 75 14.19 21.33 10.43
CA ALA A 75 15.30 22.26 10.59
C ALA A 75 15.14 23.16 11.83
N GLY A 76 13.91 23.67 12.07
CA GLY A 76 13.59 24.43 13.28
C GLY A 76 13.55 23.55 14.54
N MET A 77 12.91 22.37 14.45
CA MET A 77 12.75 21.44 15.57
C MET A 77 14.10 21.01 16.16
N LYS A 78 15.08 20.68 15.29
CA LYS A 78 16.43 20.27 15.69
C LYS A 78 17.15 21.30 16.58
N VAL A 79 16.94 22.60 16.32
CA VAL A 79 17.53 23.68 17.12
C VAL A 79 16.87 23.74 18.51
N LEU A 80 15.55 23.60 18.56
CA LEU A 80 14.78 23.72 19.80
C LEU A 80 15.00 22.52 20.73
N GLU A 81 15.00 21.29 20.21
CA GLU A 81 15.24 20.07 20.99
C GLU A 81 16.60 20.09 21.72
N ALA A 82 17.66 20.52 21.03
CA ALA A 82 19.01 20.62 21.62
C ALA A 82 19.07 21.54 22.86
N SER A 83 18.20 22.56 22.92
CA SER A 83 18.13 23.48 24.07
C SER A 83 17.40 22.88 25.28
N MET A 84 16.50 21.92 25.04
CA MET A 84 15.68 21.30 26.08
C MET A 84 16.45 20.23 26.85
N GLU A 85 17.33 19.49 26.18
CA GLU A 85 18.22 18.52 26.82
C GLU A 85 19.14 19.16 27.88
N ALA A 86 19.44 20.47 27.72
CA ALA A 86 20.27 21.25 28.65
C ALA A 86 19.54 21.68 29.96
N LYS A 87 18.22 21.47 30.07
CA LYS A 87 17.37 21.94 31.19
C LYS A 87 16.89 20.84 32.16
N LYS A 88 17.52 19.66 32.22
CA LYS A 88 17.12 18.48 33.04
C LYS A 88 17.14 18.65 34.59
N GLY A 89 17.07 19.87 35.12
CA GLY A 89 17.28 20.17 36.54
C GLY A 89 16.07 20.02 37.47
N GLU A 90 14.85 20.39 37.07
CA GLU A 90 13.74 20.51 38.02
C GLU A 90 12.38 20.29 37.33
N GLN A 91 11.91 19.04 37.24
CA GLN A 91 10.50 18.74 36.96
C GLN A 91 10.02 17.59 37.86
N PRO A 92 8.84 17.72 38.51
CA PRO A 92 8.42 16.87 39.63
C PRO A 92 7.77 15.52 39.24
N PHE A 93 7.67 15.18 37.95
CA PHE A 93 7.00 13.94 37.51
C PHE A 93 7.99 13.02 36.77
N THR A 94 8.29 11.88 37.38
CA THR A 94 9.30 10.92 36.89
C THR A 94 8.63 9.64 36.39
N GLY A 95 8.68 9.41 35.07
CA GLY A 95 8.24 8.16 34.44
C GLY A 95 8.87 7.99 33.07
N THR A 96 8.91 6.76 32.56
CA THR A 96 9.41 6.46 31.22
C THR A 96 8.24 6.26 30.27
N MET A 97 8.24 6.94 29.13
CA MET A 97 7.30 6.71 28.04
C MET A 97 8.04 6.08 26.87
N VAL A 98 7.47 5.05 26.26
CA VAL A 98 7.87 4.62 24.91
C VAL A 98 6.86 5.18 23.92
N ILE A 99 7.33 5.81 22.84
CA ILE A 99 6.46 6.42 21.84
C ILE A 99 6.90 6.01 20.44
N GLY A 100 5.95 5.70 19.57
CA GLY A 100 6.22 5.38 18.17
C GLY A 100 5.01 5.70 17.33
N THR A 101 5.15 5.72 16.00
CA THR A 101 3.97 5.59 15.15
C THR A 101 3.62 4.14 14.93
N ILE A 102 2.33 3.87 14.87
CA ILE A 102 1.83 2.51 14.80
C ILE A 102 2.25 1.84 13.49
N TYR A 103 2.32 0.52 13.50
CA TYR A 103 2.65 -0.27 12.32
C TYR A 103 1.87 0.16 11.06
N GLY A 104 2.60 0.35 9.96
CA GLY A 104 2.08 0.85 8.68
C GLY A 104 1.93 2.37 8.61
N ASP A 105 2.27 3.10 9.67
CA ASP A 105 2.25 4.56 9.70
C ASP A 105 3.67 5.13 9.71
N ILE A 106 4.05 5.78 8.61
CA ILE A 106 5.37 6.39 8.42
C ILE A 106 5.46 7.85 8.88
N HIS A 107 4.35 8.45 9.32
CA HIS A 107 4.33 9.88 9.64
C HIS A 107 5.13 10.17 10.92
N THR A 108 5.92 11.23 10.92
CA THR A 108 6.85 11.53 12.03
C THR A 108 6.48 12.80 12.80
N VAL A 109 5.93 13.80 12.11
CA VAL A 109 5.81 15.18 12.62
C VAL A 109 5.09 15.25 13.98
N GLY A 110 3.90 14.66 14.10
CA GLY A 110 3.16 14.76 15.36
C GLY A 110 3.79 13.94 16.50
N LYS A 111 4.48 12.82 16.19
CA LYS A 111 5.21 12.02 17.18
C LYS A 111 6.38 12.84 17.73
N ASP A 112 7.09 13.54 16.84
CA ASP A 112 8.24 14.36 17.21
C ASP A 112 7.85 15.63 17.97
N VAL A 113 6.69 16.22 17.67
CA VAL A 113 6.09 17.24 18.55
C VAL A 113 5.74 16.63 19.91
N ALA A 114 5.02 15.50 19.92
CA ALA A 114 4.52 14.90 21.15
C ALA A 114 5.65 14.49 22.11
N LYS A 115 6.73 13.87 21.61
CA LYS A 115 7.87 13.46 22.45
C LYS A 115 8.53 14.67 23.11
N ALA A 116 8.71 15.78 22.38
CA ALA A 116 9.31 16.98 22.92
C ALA A 116 8.39 17.60 23.99
N VAL A 117 7.08 17.68 23.73
CA VAL A 117 6.09 18.19 24.68
C VAL A 117 6.05 17.34 25.95
N PHE A 118 6.00 16.01 25.84
CA PHE A 118 5.98 15.12 26.99
C PHE A 118 7.25 15.23 27.85
N ALA A 119 8.41 15.39 27.22
CA ALA A 119 9.66 15.66 27.91
C ALA A 119 9.67 17.04 28.61
N ALA A 120 9.14 18.09 27.95
CA ALA A 120 9.15 19.47 28.48
C ALA A 120 8.14 19.69 29.61
N GLU A 121 6.89 19.29 29.37
CA GLU A 121 5.73 19.66 30.18
C GLU A 121 5.52 18.71 31.36
N ILE A 122 5.90 17.43 31.20
CA ILE A 122 5.72 16.39 32.21
C ILE A 122 7.07 15.87 32.74
N GLY A 123 8.20 16.14 32.10
CA GLY A 123 9.49 15.60 32.53
C GLY A 123 9.64 14.09 32.28
N LEU A 124 8.83 13.50 31.38
CA LEU A 124 8.94 12.07 31.04
C LEU A 124 10.28 11.77 30.37
N LYS A 125 10.88 10.63 30.72
CA LYS A 125 11.94 10.03 29.91
C LYS A 125 11.28 9.39 28.69
N VAL A 126 11.34 10.05 27.54
CA VAL A 126 10.71 9.55 26.31
C VAL A 126 11.71 8.73 25.49
N ILE A 127 11.37 7.47 25.24
CA ILE A 127 12.06 6.56 24.33
C ILE A 127 11.30 6.55 23.01
N ASP A 128 11.92 7.09 21.98
CA ASP A 128 11.36 7.14 20.63
C ASP A 128 11.69 5.84 19.88
N LEU A 129 10.65 5.06 19.57
CA LEU A 129 10.74 3.80 18.84
C LEU A 129 10.79 4.01 17.31
N GLY A 130 10.63 5.25 16.85
CA GLY A 130 10.62 5.61 15.44
C GLY A 130 9.23 5.46 14.81
N VAL A 131 9.22 5.04 13.55
CA VAL A 131 7.99 4.88 12.76
C VAL A 131 7.72 3.44 12.36
N GLU A 132 6.50 3.18 11.93
CA GLU A 132 6.01 1.85 11.55
C GLU A 132 6.30 0.79 12.62
N VAL A 133 6.14 1.15 13.89
CA VAL A 133 6.60 0.34 15.01
C VAL A 133 5.68 -0.88 15.16
N PRO A 134 6.20 -2.11 14.98
CA PRO A 134 5.41 -3.31 15.18
C PRO A 134 5.00 -3.45 16.65
N SER A 135 3.86 -4.07 16.91
CA SER A 135 3.33 -4.26 18.27
C SER A 135 4.34 -4.93 19.22
N ARG A 136 5.14 -5.88 18.73
CA ARG A 136 6.22 -6.52 19.52
C ARG A 136 7.29 -5.54 20.01
N LYS A 137 7.63 -4.50 19.24
CA LYS A 137 8.66 -3.53 19.63
C LYS A 137 8.18 -2.64 20.77
N TYR A 138 6.88 -2.36 20.83
CA TYR A 138 6.30 -1.70 22.00
C TYR A 138 6.45 -2.59 23.24
N VAL A 139 6.18 -3.88 23.13
CA VAL A 139 6.38 -4.85 24.23
C VAL A 139 7.85 -4.88 24.68
N GLU A 140 8.77 -5.13 23.75
CA GLU A 140 10.21 -5.18 24.02
C GLU A 140 10.71 -3.90 24.70
N ALA A 141 10.32 -2.73 24.18
CA ALA A 141 10.76 -1.44 24.73
C ALA A 141 10.13 -1.13 26.10
N VAL A 142 8.89 -1.58 26.34
CA VAL A 142 8.26 -1.48 27.67
C VAL A 142 9.08 -2.26 28.68
N GLU A 143 9.49 -3.49 28.36
CA GLU A 143 10.30 -4.33 29.24
C GLU A 143 11.71 -3.77 29.42
N GLU A 144 12.39 -3.43 28.32
CA GLU A 144 13.77 -2.95 28.32
C GLU A 144 13.93 -1.67 29.14
N HIS A 145 12.98 -0.74 29.01
CA HIS A 145 13.08 0.58 29.61
C HIS A 145 12.20 0.77 30.84
N ASN A 146 11.51 -0.29 31.30
CA ASN A 146 10.52 -0.24 32.37
C ASN A 146 9.53 0.91 32.15
N ALA A 147 8.97 0.97 30.95
CA ALA A 147 8.09 2.07 30.56
C ALA A 147 6.80 2.04 31.36
N ASN A 148 6.32 3.22 31.74
CA ASN A 148 5.04 3.44 32.41
C ASN A 148 3.93 3.80 31.42
N ILE A 149 4.30 4.34 30.26
CA ILE A 149 3.35 4.84 29.26
C ILE A 149 3.78 4.37 27.87
N VAL A 150 2.81 3.90 27.09
CA VAL A 150 2.94 3.59 25.67
C VAL A 150 2.18 4.65 24.87
N GLY A 151 2.89 5.48 24.12
CA GLY A 151 2.33 6.45 23.19
C GLY A 151 2.26 5.89 21.79
N ILE A 152 1.04 5.81 21.23
CA ILE A 152 0.76 5.33 19.89
C ILE A 152 0.38 6.52 19.01
N GLY A 153 1.27 6.90 18.09
CA GLY A 153 1.01 7.89 17.06
C GLY A 153 0.32 7.27 15.84
N THR A 154 -0.74 7.88 15.35
CA THR A 154 -1.42 7.46 14.12
C THR A 154 -2.07 8.63 13.39
N TYR A 155 -1.74 8.73 12.11
CA TYR A 155 -2.02 9.86 11.22
C TYR A 155 -2.85 9.44 10.01
N MET A 156 -3.06 8.13 9.83
CA MET A 156 -3.92 7.54 8.82
C MET A 156 -5.05 6.78 9.51
N SER A 157 -6.28 6.92 9.02
CA SER A 157 -7.44 6.25 9.63
C SER A 157 -7.29 4.74 9.55
N GLU A 158 -6.60 4.24 8.54
CA GLU A 158 -6.29 2.85 8.29
C GLU A 158 -5.35 2.28 9.36
N THR A 159 -4.28 3.00 9.70
CA THR A 159 -3.28 2.55 10.67
C THR A 159 -3.80 2.64 12.10
N PHE A 160 -4.73 3.55 12.36
CA PHE A 160 -5.42 3.66 13.65
C PHE A 160 -6.13 2.36 14.06
N TYR A 161 -6.63 1.56 13.10
CA TYR A 161 -7.22 0.24 13.39
C TYR A 161 -6.19 -0.85 13.74
N ASN A 162 -4.89 -0.55 13.70
CA ASN A 162 -3.86 -1.44 14.26
C ASN A 162 -3.71 -1.25 15.77
N THR A 163 -4.31 -0.22 16.39
CA THR A 163 -4.22 0.04 17.83
C THR A 163 -4.58 -1.19 18.69
N PRO A 164 -5.65 -1.95 18.39
CA PRO A 164 -5.94 -3.21 19.06
C PRO A 164 -4.78 -4.19 19.07
N LYS A 165 -3.98 -4.27 17.99
CA LYS A 165 -2.84 -5.21 17.92
C LYS A 165 -1.72 -4.85 18.89
N VAL A 166 -1.48 -3.56 19.11
CA VAL A 166 -0.49 -3.10 20.11
C VAL A 166 -1.01 -3.41 21.51
N VAL A 167 -2.28 -3.09 21.77
CA VAL A 167 -2.94 -3.40 23.04
C VAL A 167 -2.96 -4.90 23.31
N GLU A 168 -3.29 -5.71 22.32
CA GLU A 168 -3.29 -7.18 22.37
C GLU A 168 -1.87 -7.74 22.56
N ALA A 169 -0.85 -7.18 21.91
CA ALA A 169 0.53 -7.64 22.12
C ALA A 169 1.00 -7.34 23.54
N LEU A 170 0.72 -6.14 24.05
CA LEU A 170 0.96 -5.80 25.46
C LEU A 170 0.19 -6.72 26.39
N LYS A 171 -1.04 -7.09 26.02
CA LYS A 171 -1.88 -8.01 26.81
C LYS A 171 -1.29 -9.42 26.81
N ASN A 172 -0.87 -9.93 25.65
CA ASN A 172 -0.26 -11.25 25.48
C ASN A 172 1.09 -11.36 26.21
N ALA A 173 1.83 -10.25 26.34
CA ALA A 173 3.07 -10.19 27.11
C ALA A 173 2.84 -9.97 28.63
N GLY A 174 1.59 -9.82 29.09
CA GLY A 174 1.29 -9.51 30.49
C GLY A 174 1.77 -8.12 30.92
N LEU A 175 1.89 -7.18 29.98
CA LEU A 175 2.35 -5.81 30.19
C LEU A 175 1.24 -4.78 30.08
N ARG A 176 0.11 -5.09 29.41
CA ARG A 176 -0.95 -4.10 29.14
C ARG A 176 -1.43 -3.41 30.41
N ASP A 177 -1.62 -4.15 31.49
CA ASP A 177 -2.11 -3.59 32.77
C ASP A 177 -1.01 -2.87 33.56
N LYS A 178 0.26 -2.98 33.14
CA LYS A 178 1.41 -2.30 33.76
C LYS A 178 1.71 -0.95 33.12
N VAL A 179 1.07 -0.62 31.99
CA VAL A 179 1.33 0.61 31.23
C VAL A 179 0.04 1.34 30.90
N ILE A 180 0.11 2.67 30.88
CA ILE A 180 -0.94 3.52 30.32
C ILE A 180 -0.75 3.57 28.81
N VAL A 181 -1.72 3.14 28.02
CA VAL A 181 -1.69 3.23 26.55
C VAL A 181 -2.43 4.49 26.11
N VAL A 182 -1.75 5.41 25.44
CA VAL A 182 -2.35 6.64 24.92
C VAL A 182 -2.22 6.71 23.40
N CYS A 183 -3.27 7.15 22.71
CA CYS A 183 -3.27 7.33 21.26
C CYS A 183 -3.27 8.82 20.90
N GLY A 184 -2.58 9.18 19.82
CA GLY A 184 -2.62 10.55 19.32
C GLY A 184 -2.36 10.69 17.83
N GLY A 185 -2.90 11.77 17.27
CA GLY A 185 -2.78 12.11 15.85
C GLY A 185 -4.14 12.39 15.19
N PRO A 186 -4.13 13.03 14.01
CA PRO A 186 -5.32 13.60 13.37
C PRO A 186 -6.34 12.56 12.91
N ALA A 187 -5.94 11.30 12.79
CA ALA A 187 -6.81 10.19 12.38
C ALA A 187 -7.43 9.44 13.57
N VAL A 188 -7.08 9.79 14.81
CA VAL A 188 -7.57 9.11 16.01
C VAL A 188 -9.02 9.50 16.28
N ASN A 189 -9.91 8.51 16.27
CA ASN A 189 -11.23 8.66 16.85
C ASN A 189 -11.16 8.36 18.36
N TYR A 190 -11.39 9.37 19.21
CA TYR A 190 -11.20 9.22 20.66
C TYR A 190 -12.03 8.08 21.25
N ARG A 191 -13.31 7.95 20.88
CA ARG A 191 -14.20 6.90 21.42
C ARG A 191 -13.71 5.53 21.00
N LYS A 192 -13.35 5.41 19.72
CA LYS A 192 -12.87 4.17 19.14
C LYS A 192 -11.52 3.75 19.73
N ALA A 193 -10.66 4.69 20.09
CA ALA A 193 -9.37 4.39 20.72
C ALA A 193 -9.56 3.74 22.10
N ILE A 194 -10.54 4.23 22.87
CA ILE A 194 -10.94 3.60 24.14
C ILE A 194 -11.55 2.22 23.91
N GLU A 195 -12.41 2.06 22.89
CA GLU A 195 -12.92 0.73 22.50
C GLU A 195 -11.81 -0.25 22.10
N PHE A 196 -10.73 0.24 21.50
CA PHE A 196 -9.53 -0.52 21.15
C PHE A 196 -8.61 -0.81 22.34
N GLY A 197 -9.00 -0.36 23.54
CA GLY A 197 -8.29 -0.60 24.78
C GLY A 197 -7.12 0.33 25.02
N ALA A 198 -7.13 1.55 24.46
CA ALA A 198 -6.31 2.66 24.96
C ALA A 198 -6.94 3.25 26.24
N ASP A 199 -6.11 3.79 27.13
CA ASP A 199 -6.52 4.48 28.36
C ASP A 199 -6.85 5.96 28.11
N GLY A 200 -6.35 6.52 27.02
CA GLY A 200 -6.59 7.91 26.63
C GLY A 200 -6.30 8.17 25.17
N ALA A 201 -6.92 9.20 24.60
CA ALA A 201 -6.72 9.59 23.22
C ALA A 201 -6.94 11.09 23.02
N TRP A 202 -5.93 11.77 22.45
CA TRP A 202 -5.96 13.21 22.22
C TRP A 202 -5.23 13.58 20.93
N ASP A 203 -5.76 14.57 20.22
CA ASP A 203 -5.18 15.13 19.00
C ASP A 203 -4.19 16.28 19.25
N ASP A 204 -4.05 16.72 20.51
CA ASP A 204 -3.09 17.72 20.96
C ASP A 204 -2.22 17.20 22.12
N ALA A 205 -0.90 17.25 21.92
CA ALA A 205 0.07 16.70 22.86
C ALA A 205 0.10 17.43 24.22
N TRP A 206 -0.28 18.71 24.28
CA TRP A 206 -0.34 19.45 25.55
C TRP A 206 -1.56 19.05 26.36
N VAL A 207 -2.69 18.84 25.70
CA VAL A 207 -3.90 18.30 26.35
C VAL A 207 -3.62 16.88 26.87
N ALA A 208 -2.99 16.03 26.04
CA ALA A 208 -2.55 14.71 26.47
C ALA A 208 -1.64 14.79 27.71
N ALA A 209 -0.72 15.75 27.75
CA ALA A 209 0.20 15.92 28.85
C ALA A 209 -0.49 16.31 30.17
N GLU A 210 -1.50 17.18 30.10
CA GLU A 210 -2.31 17.55 31.26
C GLU A 210 -3.17 16.38 31.79
N GLU A 211 -3.74 15.57 30.89
CA GLU A 211 -4.62 14.46 31.26
C GLU A 211 -3.85 13.23 31.77
N ILE A 212 -2.66 12.95 31.20
CA ILE A 212 -1.76 11.91 31.70
C ILE A 212 -1.38 12.15 33.16
N LYS A 213 -1.12 13.41 33.55
CA LYS A 213 -0.86 13.79 34.95
C LYS A 213 -2.01 13.42 35.90
N LYS A 214 -3.26 13.40 35.41
CA LYS A 214 -4.46 13.08 36.21
C LYS A 214 -4.75 11.58 36.33
N THR A 215 -4.21 10.75 35.45
CA THR A 215 -4.63 9.34 35.25
C THR A 215 -3.85 8.34 36.12
N HIS A 216 -2.70 8.72 36.69
CA HIS A 216 -1.76 7.84 37.40
C HIS A 216 -2.27 7.25 38.75
N GLU A 217 -3.44 7.65 39.25
CA GLU A 217 -3.95 7.26 40.57
C GLU A 217 -4.86 6.00 40.60
N ARG A 218 -5.09 5.28 39.49
CA ARG A 218 -6.06 4.16 39.45
C ARG A 218 -5.66 2.96 38.60
N LYS A 219 -5.13 1.90 39.25
CA LYS A 219 -5.62 0.49 39.27
C LYS A 219 -4.53 -0.59 39.26
N ALA A 220 -4.79 -1.64 40.04
CA ALA A 220 -4.06 -2.89 40.17
C ALA A 220 -5.01 -4.10 39.96
N TRP A 221 -4.48 -5.19 39.36
CA TRP A 221 -4.87 -6.63 39.42
C TRP A 221 -6.15 -7.15 38.68
N VAL A 222 -6.01 -8.11 37.73
CA VAL A 222 -6.27 -9.60 37.81
C VAL A 222 -6.25 -10.24 36.38
N GLU A 223 -5.55 -11.37 36.27
CA GLU A 223 -5.23 -12.26 35.13
C GLU A 223 -6.32 -13.26 34.60
N ASN A 224 -5.93 -13.91 33.47
CA ASN A 224 -6.26 -15.25 32.91
C ASN A 224 -7.35 -15.30 31.80
N SER A 225 -7.22 -15.99 30.64
CA SER A 225 -6.28 -17.04 30.17
C SER A 225 -6.46 -17.38 28.66
N MET A 226 -5.42 -18.00 28.06
CA MET A 226 -5.40 -19.05 26.99
C MET A 226 -4.85 -18.74 25.57
N ASN A 227 -3.97 -19.67 25.16
CA ASN A 227 -3.16 -19.83 23.94
C ASN A 227 -3.92 -20.45 22.76
N GLU A 228 -3.39 -20.33 21.53
CA GLU A 228 -2.98 -21.49 20.70
C GLU A 228 -2.15 -21.12 19.44
N LYS A 229 -1.23 -22.02 19.06
CA LYS A 229 -0.30 -21.98 17.90
C LYS A 229 -0.87 -22.78 16.72
N ALA A 230 -0.44 -22.49 15.49
CA ALA A 230 -0.14 -23.54 14.50
C ALA A 230 0.72 -23.02 13.32
N GLY A 231 1.88 -23.64 13.12
CA GLY A 231 2.49 -23.85 11.80
C GLY A 231 2.25 -25.30 11.41
N ILE A 232 2.02 -25.58 10.13
CA ILE A 232 1.89 -26.94 9.60
C ILE A 232 2.89 -27.14 8.45
N VAL A 233 3.54 -28.29 8.50
CA VAL A 233 4.50 -28.86 7.55
C VAL A 233 3.76 -29.28 6.26
N GLY A 234 4.25 -28.85 5.09
CA GLY A 234 3.50 -28.95 3.83
C GLY A 234 3.86 -30.13 2.92
N GLU A 235 2.82 -30.82 2.47
CA GLU A 235 2.70 -31.85 1.43
C GLU A 235 3.54 -31.59 0.15
N LYS A 236 4.02 -32.65 -0.52
CA LYS A 236 4.79 -32.53 -1.77
C LYS A 236 3.94 -31.85 -2.86
N PRO A 237 4.43 -30.79 -3.56
CA PRO A 237 3.67 -30.14 -4.62
C PRO A 237 3.43 -31.10 -5.78
N LEU A 238 2.19 -31.15 -6.26
CA LEU A 238 1.80 -31.90 -7.45
C LEU A 238 2.33 -31.25 -8.73
N SER A 239 2.75 -32.06 -9.71
CA SER A 239 3.11 -31.58 -11.05
C SER A 239 1.88 -31.13 -11.84
N VAL A 240 2.11 -30.40 -12.93
CA VAL A 240 1.05 -30.00 -13.86
C VAL A 240 0.30 -31.23 -14.39
N GLU A 241 0.98 -32.31 -14.78
CA GLU A 241 0.35 -33.55 -15.27
C GLU A 241 -0.53 -34.23 -14.24
N GLU A 242 -0.14 -34.18 -12.97
CA GLU A 242 -0.93 -34.74 -11.87
C GLU A 242 -2.20 -33.92 -11.66
N TRP A 243 -2.10 -32.59 -11.73
CA TRP A 243 -3.27 -31.70 -11.72
C TRP A 243 -4.20 -31.93 -12.90
N ILE A 244 -3.68 -32.02 -14.13
CA ILE A 244 -4.50 -32.30 -15.32
C ILE A 244 -5.25 -33.63 -15.16
N ARG A 245 -4.59 -34.68 -14.66
CA ARG A 245 -5.23 -35.98 -14.39
C ARG A 245 -6.36 -35.86 -13.36
N LYS A 246 -6.12 -35.10 -12.27
CA LYS A 246 -7.10 -34.87 -11.21
C LYS A 246 -8.31 -34.04 -11.68
N LEU A 247 -8.11 -33.14 -12.64
CA LEU A 247 -9.09 -32.16 -13.08
C LEU A 247 -9.83 -32.55 -14.37
N LYS A 248 -9.46 -33.67 -15.00
CA LYS A 248 -10.01 -34.12 -16.28
C LYS A 248 -11.54 -34.23 -16.31
N SER A 249 -12.19 -34.48 -15.17
CA SER A 249 -13.65 -34.61 -15.03
C SER A 249 -14.34 -33.36 -14.47
N LEU A 250 -13.61 -32.27 -14.23
CA LEU A 250 -14.17 -31.08 -13.62
C LEU A 250 -14.95 -30.26 -14.67
N GLY A 251 -16.28 -30.25 -14.56
CA GLY A 251 -17.16 -29.51 -15.46
C GLY A 251 -17.13 -27.99 -15.24
N ASN A 252 -17.76 -27.24 -16.15
CA ASN A 252 -17.96 -25.80 -16.02
C ASN A 252 -18.89 -25.46 -14.84
N ILE A 253 -18.72 -24.26 -14.26
CA ILE A 253 -19.63 -23.71 -13.23
C ILE A 253 -20.94 -23.14 -13.81
N GLY A 254 -20.98 -22.97 -15.13
CA GLY A 254 -22.10 -22.40 -15.88
C GLY A 254 -22.12 -22.94 -17.30
N GLU A 255 -22.75 -22.20 -18.22
CA GLU A 255 -22.94 -22.62 -19.62
C GLU A 255 -21.67 -22.50 -20.45
N MET A 256 -20.72 -21.65 -20.03
CA MET A 256 -19.45 -21.45 -20.73
C MET A 256 -18.23 -21.71 -19.84
N THR A 257 -17.08 -21.89 -20.50
CA THR A 257 -15.78 -22.00 -19.84
C THR A 257 -15.42 -20.70 -19.13
N HIS A 258 -14.54 -20.78 -18.13
CA HIS A 258 -13.98 -19.62 -17.43
C HIS A 258 -13.35 -18.63 -18.42
N TRP A 259 -12.61 -19.15 -19.40
CA TRP A 259 -12.00 -18.35 -20.46
C TRP A 259 -13.01 -17.58 -21.29
N LYS A 260 -14.06 -18.27 -21.77
CA LYS A 260 -15.05 -17.63 -22.64
C LYS A 260 -15.82 -16.55 -21.89
N ARG A 261 -16.07 -16.75 -20.59
CA ARG A 261 -16.70 -15.76 -19.71
C ARG A 261 -15.87 -14.48 -19.62
N MET A 262 -14.58 -14.61 -19.33
CA MET A 262 -13.64 -13.48 -19.30
C MET A 262 -13.53 -12.78 -20.67
N GLU A 263 -13.41 -13.56 -21.75
CA GLU A 263 -13.29 -13.01 -23.10
C GLU A 263 -14.52 -12.19 -23.51
N LYS A 264 -15.74 -12.69 -23.25
CA LYS A 264 -16.98 -11.96 -23.57
C LYS A 264 -17.05 -10.65 -22.79
N ALA A 265 -16.76 -10.69 -21.48
CA ALA A 265 -16.72 -9.47 -20.68
C ALA A 265 -15.74 -8.44 -21.23
N PHE A 266 -14.50 -8.83 -21.57
CA PHE A 266 -13.49 -7.95 -22.15
C PHE A 266 -13.87 -7.40 -23.54
N ASN A 267 -14.71 -8.13 -24.29
CA ASN A 267 -15.22 -7.70 -25.60
C ASN A 267 -16.55 -6.93 -25.51
N LEU A 268 -17.00 -6.58 -24.30
CA LEU A 268 -18.28 -5.88 -24.07
C LEU A 268 -19.51 -6.68 -24.50
N GLU A 269 -19.41 -8.00 -24.49
CA GLU A 269 -20.50 -8.93 -24.74
C GLU A 269 -21.00 -9.52 -23.42
N GLU A 270 -22.31 -9.75 -23.30
CA GLU A 270 -22.88 -10.39 -22.11
C GLU A 270 -22.42 -11.86 -22.00
N PRO A 271 -21.72 -12.23 -20.90
CA PRO A 271 -21.45 -13.62 -20.56
C PRO A 271 -22.69 -14.32 -19.94
N ASP A 272 -22.57 -15.60 -19.55
CA ASP A 272 -23.62 -16.30 -18.77
C ASP A 272 -23.71 -15.77 -17.33
N MET A 273 -22.59 -15.30 -16.79
CA MET A 273 -22.51 -14.59 -15.53
C MET A 273 -21.31 -13.63 -15.50
N VAL A 274 -21.38 -12.58 -14.69
CA VAL A 274 -20.27 -11.67 -14.40
C VAL A 274 -19.05 -12.52 -13.97
N PRO A 275 -17.90 -12.41 -14.67
CA PRO A 275 -16.70 -13.14 -14.28
C PRO A 275 -16.20 -12.71 -12.90
N LEU A 276 -15.58 -13.65 -12.19
CA LEU A 276 -14.92 -13.44 -10.90
C LEU A 276 -13.45 -13.81 -11.02
N ALA A 277 -12.56 -12.83 -10.91
CA ALA A 277 -11.12 -13.03 -11.04
C ALA A 277 -10.41 -12.14 -10.00
N PRO A 278 -10.39 -12.50 -8.71
CA PRO A 278 -9.70 -11.69 -7.71
C PRO A 278 -8.20 -11.62 -8.01
N GLU A 279 -7.59 -10.47 -7.72
CA GLU A 279 -6.14 -10.31 -7.63
C GLU A 279 -5.66 -11.01 -6.35
N ALA A 280 -5.79 -12.33 -6.33
CA ALA A 280 -5.55 -13.13 -5.13
C ALA A 280 -4.07 -13.24 -4.78
N ASP A 281 -3.21 -13.04 -5.78
CA ASP A 281 -1.77 -12.91 -5.64
C ASP A 281 -1.13 -13.97 -4.72
N TYR A 282 -0.54 -13.59 -3.59
CA TYR A 282 0.10 -14.52 -2.64
C TYR A 282 -0.89 -15.21 -1.68
N TRP A 283 -2.14 -14.73 -1.54
CA TRP A 283 -3.12 -15.30 -0.60
C TRP A 283 -3.35 -16.80 -0.81
N PRO A 284 -3.49 -17.32 -2.05
CA PRO A 284 -3.54 -18.76 -2.32
C PRO A 284 -2.37 -19.53 -1.70
N CYS A 285 -1.17 -18.96 -1.69
CA CYS A 285 0.00 -19.62 -1.12
C CYS A 285 -0.09 -19.73 0.40
N TYR A 286 -0.44 -18.65 1.08
CA TYR A 286 -0.63 -18.65 2.55
C TYR A 286 -1.83 -19.48 2.98
N TYR A 287 -2.91 -19.45 2.21
CA TYR A 287 -4.09 -20.28 2.44
C TYR A 287 -3.76 -21.77 2.36
N GLN A 288 -2.89 -22.16 1.43
CA GLN A 288 -2.40 -23.53 1.30
C GLN A 288 -1.25 -23.89 2.26
N GLY A 289 -0.86 -22.95 3.15
CA GLY A 289 0.09 -23.19 4.24
C GLY A 289 1.55 -22.93 3.89
N TYR A 290 1.86 -22.38 2.71
CA TYR A 290 3.24 -22.01 2.37
C TYR A 290 3.64 -20.67 2.99
N THR A 291 4.92 -20.53 3.32
CA THR A 291 5.52 -19.26 3.71
C THR A 291 5.98 -18.44 2.50
N ALA A 292 6.21 -17.13 2.69
CA ALA A 292 6.74 -16.26 1.63
C ALA A 292 8.05 -16.82 1.04
N TRP A 293 9.03 -17.14 1.88
CA TRP A 293 10.32 -17.63 1.39
C TRP A 293 10.23 -18.93 0.62
N GLU A 294 9.32 -19.83 0.98
CA GLU A 294 9.14 -21.09 0.25
C GLU A 294 8.63 -20.92 -1.17
N ILE A 295 7.85 -19.87 -1.44
CA ILE A 295 7.27 -19.61 -2.76
C ILE A 295 8.07 -18.58 -3.58
N PHE A 296 8.99 -17.85 -2.95
CA PHE A 296 9.85 -16.86 -3.61
C PHE A 296 11.21 -17.45 -4.00
N GLU A 297 12.00 -17.90 -3.03
CA GLU A 297 13.41 -18.33 -3.26
C GLU A 297 13.71 -19.74 -2.70
N GLY A 298 12.71 -20.42 -2.16
CA GLY A 298 12.85 -21.75 -1.58
C GLY A 298 13.08 -22.83 -2.63
N PRO A 299 13.56 -24.02 -2.22
CA PRO A 299 13.58 -25.18 -3.10
C PRO A 299 12.19 -25.44 -3.69
N GLU A 300 12.13 -25.64 -5.00
CA GLU A 300 10.89 -25.88 -5.74
C GLU A 300 9.86 -24.73 -5.64
N ALA A 301 10.29 -23.48 -5.38
CA ALA A 301 9.42 -22.31 -5.23
C ALA A 301 8.37 -22.16 -6.34
N VAL A 302 8.79 -22.28 -7.60
CA VAL A 302 7.90 -22.26 -8.77
C VAL A 302 6.84 -23.35 -8.69
N ALA A 303 7.21 -24.58 -8.31
CA ALA A 303 6.28 -25.71 -8.23
C ALA A 303 5.30 -25.55 -7.06
N LYS A 304 5.78 -25.06 -5.90
CA LYS A 304 4.93 -24.77 -4.73
C LYS A 304 3.91 -23.66 -5.04
N ARG A 305 4.35 -22.55 -5.65
CA ARG A 305 3.51 -21.44 -6.11
C ARG A 305 2.45 -21.94 -7.09
N THR A 306 2.87 -22.68 -8.11
CA THR A 306 1.96 -23.29 -9.11
C THR A 306 0.94 -24.21 -8.45
N HIS A 307 1.38 -25.10 -7.56
CA HIS A 307 0.52 -26.02 -6.84
C HIS A 307 -0.52 -25.27 -6.00
N ALA A 308 -0.11 -24.26 -5.24
CA ALA A 308 -1.00 -23.47 -4.39
C ALA A 308 -2.09 -22.76 -5.18
N LEU A 309 -1.72 -22.14 -6.31
CA LEU A 309 -2.64 -21.41 -7.19
C LEU A 309 -3.66 -22.35 -7.83
N ILE A 310 -3.23 -23.49 -8.38
CA ILE A 310 -4.15 -24.48 -8.97
C ILE A 310 -5.06 -25.05 -7.88
N LYS A 311 -4.51 -25.48 -6.73
CA LYS A 311 -5.29 -26.06 -5.61
C LYS A 311 -6.37 -25.10 -5.13
N THR A 312 -6.00 -23.85 -4.88
CA THR A 312 -6.95 -22.81 -4.47
C THR A 312 -8.01 -22.56 -5.55
N TRP A 313 -7.61 -22.48 -6.82
CA TRP A 313 -8.58 -22.38 -7.92
C TRP A 313 -9.56 -23.56 -7.95
N THR A 314 -9.13 -24.80 -7.64
CA THR A 314 -10.05 -25.95 -7.59
C THR A 314 -11.16 -25.78 -6.55
N GLU A 315 -10.88 -25.09 -5.46
CA GLU A 315 -11.81 -24.87 -4.34
C GLU A 315 -12.78 -23.72 -4.62
N PHE A 316 -12.30 -22.61 -5.21
CA PHE A 316 -13.10 -21.39 -5.39
C PHE A 316 -13.63 -21.18 -6.80
N ARG A 317 -13.08 -21.89 -7.79
CA ARG A 317 -13.54 -21.89 -9.20
C ARG A 317 -13.69 -20.48 -9.79
N TRP A 318 -12.66 -19.66 -9.59
CA TRP A 318 -12.55 -18.34 -10.22
C TRP A 318 -12.45 -18.47 -11.74
N ASP A 319 -12.79 -17.38 -12.44
CA ASP A 319 -12.79 -17.28 -13.89
C ASP A 319 -11.43 -16.96 -14.49
N ALA A 320 -10.46 -16.61 -13.67
CA ALA A 320 -9.05 -16.55 -14.03
C ALA A 320 -8.18 -16.96 -12.85
N ILE A 321 -6.98 -17.45 -13.14
CA ILE A 321 -5.90 -17.60 -12.17
C ILE A 321 -4.99 -16.39 -12.31
N TRP A 322 -4.95 -15.54 -11.29
CA TRP A 322 -3.94 -14.49 -11.22
C TRP A 322 -2.59 -15.14 -10.93
N GLN A 323 -1.65 -15.01 -11.86
CA GLN A 323 -0.29 -15.43 -11.58
C GLN A 323 0.29 -14.52 -10.50
N TYR A 324 0.95 -15.10 -9.51
CA TYR A 324 1.77 -14.32 -8.59
C TYR A 324 2.91 -13.63 -9.33
N VAL A 325 2.84 -12.30 -9.40
CA VAL A 325 3.87 -11.41 -9.93
C VAL A 325 3.86 -10.18 -9.02
N ASP A 326 4.94 -10.01 -8.27
CA ASP A 326 5.11 -8.86 -7.37
C ASP A 326 6.04 -7.84 -8.02
N LEU A 327 5.77 -6.54 -7.82
CA LEU A 327 6.62 -5.46 -8.34
C LEU A 327 8.06 -5.57 -7.81
N SER A 328 8.23 -6.11 -6.61
CA SER A 328 9.55 -6.38 -6.03
C SER A 328 10.35 -7.39 -6.86
N GLU A 329 9.72 -8.42 -7.41
CA GLU A 329 10.38 -9.39 -8.30
C GLU A 329 10.83 -8.73 -9.61
N GLU A 330 10.24 -7.59 -10.01
CA GLU A 330 10.70 -6.84 -11.19
C GLU A 330 11.99 -6.05 -10.92
N LEU A 331 12.36 -5.87 -9.65
CA LEU A 331 13.61 -5.26 -9.23
C LEU A 331 14.75 -6.27 -9.08
N ASP A 332 14.45 -7.56 -8.92
CA ASP A 332 15.46 -8.62 -8.78
C ASP A 332 16.54 -8.61 -9.88
N PRO A 333 16.22 -8.33 -11.15
CA PRO A 333 17.23 -8.21 -12.21
C PRO A 333 18.18 -7.02 -12.02
N LEU A 334 17.82 -6.02 -11.19
CA LEU A 334 18.65 -4.84 -10.88
C LEU A 334 19.51 -5.04 -9.62
N ILE A 335 19.30 -6.13 -8.88
CA ILE A 335 19.93 -6.39 -7.59
C ILE A 335 20.85 -7.63 -7.71
N PRO A 336 22.08 -7.58 -7.17
CA PRO A 336 22.94 -8.76 -7.08
C PRO A 336 22.21 -9.92 -6.37
N PRO A 337 22.22 -11.15 -6.92
CA PRO A 337 21.49 -12.28 -6.35
C PRO A 337 21.74 -12.51 -4.86
N GLU A 338 22.97 -12.30 -4.38
CA GLU A 338 23.35 -12.45 -2.98
C GLU A 338 22.79 -11.37 -2.04
N LYS A 339 22.29 -10.25 -2.59
CA LYS A 339 21.75 -9.12 -1.83
C LYS A 339 20.24 -9.00 -1.88
N ARG A 340 19.54 -9.74 -2.76
CA ARG A 340 18.08 -9.65 -2.95
C ARG A 340 17.32 -9.74 -1.64
N LYS A 341 17.68 -10.71 -0.78
CA LYS A 341 17.07 -10.87 0.55
C LYS A 341 17.15 -9.63 1.43
N ASP A 342 18.22 -8.85 1.34
CA ASP A 342 18.41 -7.64 2.15
C ASP A 342 17.57 -6.46 1.65
N HIS A 343 17.13 -6.51 0.39
CA HIS A 343 16.23 -5.55 -0.21
C HIS A 343 14.75 -5.83 0.11
N TYR A 344 14.47 -6.93 0.79
CA TYR A 344 13.12 -7.40 1.10
C TYR A 344 12.82 -7.34 2.60
N VAL A 345 11.69 -6.74 2.95
CA VAL A 345 11.20 -6.61 4.32
C VAL A 345 9.87 -7.32 4.45
N ILE A 346 9.86 -8.45 5.13
CA ILE A 346 8.63 -9.19 5.42
C ILE A 346 7.85 -8.46 6.50
N ARG A 347 6.62 -8.05 6.16
CA ARG A 347 5.70 -7.33 7.05
C ARG A 347 5.13 -8.19 8.19
N GLY A 348 5.13 -9.51 8.02
CA GLY A 348 4.67 -10.47 9.00
C GLY A 348 4.67 -11.90 8.44
N PRO A 349 4.34 -12.92 9.23
CA PRO A 349 4.42 -14.32 8.79
C PRO A 349 3.51 -14.69 7.60
N LYS A 350 2.47 -13.89 7.33
CA LYS A 350 1.57 -14.01 6.16
C LYS A 350 1.41 -12.69 5.40
N ASP A 351 2.38 -11.79 5.51
CA ASP A 351 2.27 -10.44 4.95
C ASP A 351 3.44 -10.14 4.01
N TYR A 352 3.20 -9.22 3.09
CA TYR A 352 4.01 -9.03 1.90
C TYR A 352 5.44 -8.54 2.18
N VAL A 353 6.24 -8.57 1.12
CA VAL A 353 7.61 -8.08 1.08
C VAL A 353 7.60 -6.60 0.67
N VAL A 354 7.91 -5.69 1.59
CA VAL A 354 8.25 -4.31 1.20
C VAL A 354 9.64 -4.34 0.59
N PHE A 355 9.81 -3.76 -0.58
CA PHE A 355 11.10 -3.59 -1.19
C PHE A 355 11.76 -2.28 -0.72
N LYS A 356 13.08 -2.32 -0.54
CA LYS A 356 13.89 -1.12 -0.40
C LYS A 356 14.22 -0.59 -1.80
N PRO A 357 14.33 0.74 -1.98
CA PRO A 357 14.74 1.30 -3.26
C PRO A 357 16.10 0.75 -3.68
N VAL A 358 16.25 0.49 -4.98
CA VAL A 358 17.52 0.02 -5.59
C VAL A 358 18.47 1.21 -5.82
N ALA A 359 17.94 2.41 -6.02
CA ALA A 359 18.70 3.64 -6.14
C ALA A 359 18.13 4.78 -5.28
N THR A 360 19.02 5.60 -4.72
CA THR A 360 18.66 6.74 -3.85
C THR A 360 18.93 8.10 -4.47
N THR A 361 19.59 8.15 -5.63
CA THR A 361 19.82 9.36 -6.42
C THR A 361 19.37 9.14 -7.85
N LEU A 362 19.02 10.23 -8.55
CA LEU A 362 18.60 10.12 -9.96
C LEU A 362 19.76 9.66 -10.85
N ASP A 363 21.00 10.04 -10.52
CA ASP A 363 22.18 9.61 -11.26
C ASP A 363 22.45 8.10 -11.08
N ASP A 364 22.29 7.56 -9.87
CA ASP A 364 22.41 6.12 -9.64
C ASP A 364 21.31 5.36 -10.37
N ALA A 365 20.07 5.87 -10.35
CA ALA A 365 18.94 5.27 -11.04
C ALA A 365 19.18 5.22 -12.56
N ILE A 366 19.62 6.34 -13.15
CA ILE A 366 20.00 6.42 -14.57
C ILE A 366 21.10 5.41 -14.90
N LYS A 367 22.14 5.34 -14.06
CA LYS A 367 23.28 4.45 -14.26
C LYS A 367 22.88 2.97 -14.29
N LEU A 368 21.94 2.53 -13.44
CA LEU A 368 21.43 1.15 -13.43
C LEU A 368 20.90 0.73 -14.82
N PHE A 369 20.14 1.60 -15.48
CA PHE A 369 19.56 1.31 -16.80
C PHE A 369 20.58 1.46 -17.93
N GLN A 370 21.48 2.46 -17.86
CA GLN A 370 22.56 2.63 -18.85
C GLN A 370 23.50 1.43 -18.89
N GLU A 371 23.82 0.87 -17.72
CA GLU A 371 24.69 -0.30 -17.60
C GLU A 371 23.96 -1.64 -17.82
N LYS A 372 22.63 -1.61 -18.03
CA LYS A 372 21.79 -2.80 -18.20
C LYS A 372 22.13 -3.90 -17.20
N VAL A 373 22.07 -3.57 -15.91
CA VAL A 373 22.62 -4.41 -14.83
C VAL A 373 22.15 -5.87 -14.87
N TRP A 374 20.94 -6.15 -15.36
CA TRP A 374 20.39 -7.50 -15.51
C TRP A 374 21.21 -8.41 -16.44
N GLU A 375 21.89 -7.87 -17.47
CA GLU A 375 22.77 -8.64 -18.36
C GLU A 375 23.94 -9.27 -17.58
N LYS A 376 24.40 -8.61 -16.50
CA LYS A 376 25.46 -9.11 -15.63
C LYS A 376 25.03 -10.36 -14.85
N TYR A 377 23.73 -10.60 -14.70
CA TYR A 377 23.15 -11.74 -13.98
C TYR A 377 22.58 -12.81 -14.91
N GLY A 378 22.88 -12.71 -16.22
CA GLY A 378 22.53 -13.73 -17.21
C GLY A 378 21.13 -13.60 -17.80
N TYR A 379 20.45 -12.45 -17.60
CA TYR A 379 19.16 -12.16 -18.21
C TYR A 379 19.37 -11.32 -19.48
N GLY A 380 18.73 -11.68 -20.60
CA GLY A 380 18.75 -10.86 -21.82
C GLY A 380 17.90 -9.60 -21.65
N HIS A 381 16.77 -9.75 -20.94
CA HIS A 381 15.86 -8.70 -20.55
C HIS A 381 15.53 -8.83 -19.06
N ALA A 382 15.24 -7.74 -18.36
CA ALA A 382 14.83 -7.84 -16.95
C ALA A 382 13.59 -8.73 -16.76
N GLY A 383 12.64 -8.70 -17.71
CA GLY A 383 11.46 -9.55 -17.72
C GLY A 383 11.76 -11.06 -17.82
N ASP A 384 12.94 -11.48 -18.27
CA ASP A 384 13.30 -12.90 -18.41
C ASP A 384 13.32 -13.62 -17.05
N TYR A 385 13.52 -12.88 -15.96
CA TYR A 385 13.47 -13.40 -14.60
C TYR A 385 12.13 -14.11 -14.28
N PHE A 386 11.02 -13.64 -14.86
CA PHE A 386 9.69 -14.17 -14.60
C PHE A 386 9.37 -15.47 -15.33
N ILE A 387 10.14 -15.83 -16.36
CA ILE A 387 9.85 -16.98 -17.23
C ILE A 387 9.58 -18.26 -16.41
N PRO A 388 10.46 -18.67 -15.47
CA PRO A 388 10.25 -19.90 -14.71
C PRO A 388 8.96 -19.84 -13.88
N HIS A 389 8.63 -18.67 -13.33
CA HIS A 389 7.46 -18.46 -12.48
C HIS A 389 6.14 -18.53 -13.27
N CYS A 390 6.14 -18.11 -14.55
CA CYS A 390 4.97 -18.16 -15.43
C CYS A 390 4.77 -19.53 -16.07
N GLN A 391 5.86 -20.22 -16.42
CA GLN A 391 5.84 -21.30 -17.40
C GLN A 391 4.91 -22.46 -17.01
N GLN A 392 4.94 -22.91 -15.76
CA GLN A 392 4.14 -24.06 -15.32
C GLN A 392 2.63 -23.76 -15.30
N LEU A 393 2.22 -22.54 -14.93
CA LEU A 393 0.81 -22.13 -15.00
C LEU A 393 0.32 -21.98 -16.43
N LEU A 394 1.14 -21.44 -17.32
CA LEU A 394 0.80 -21.33 -18.75
C LEU A 394 0.75 -22.71 -19.43
N GLU A 395 1.61 -23.62 -19.02
CA GLU A 395 1.53 -25.02 -19.43
C GLU A 395 0.22 -25.67 -18.95
N PHE A 396 -0.16 -25.46 -17.68
CA PHE A 396 -1.43 -25.91 -17.13
C PHE A 396 -2.62 -25.36 -17.94
N GLN A 397 -2.65 -24.06 -18.20
CA GLN A 397 -3.66 -23.40 -19.03
C GLN A 397 -3.82 -24.08 -20.39
N ASN A 398 -2.71 -24.34 -21.08
CA ASN A 398 -2.73 -24.99 -22.40
C ASN A 398 -3.24 -26.43 -22.32
N LYS A 399 -2.78 -27.20 -21.34
CA LYS A 399 -3.23 -28.59 -21.13
C LYS A 399 -4.69 -28.69 -20.69
N MET A 400 -5.25 -27.63 -20.10
CA MET A 400 -6.68 -27.48 -19.84
C MET A 400 -7.46 -26.98 -21.06
N ASN A 401 -6.89 -27.05 -22.28
CA ASN A 401 -7.49 -26.61 -23.54
C ASN A 401 -7.97 -25.15 -23.51
N LYS A 402 -7.21 -24.26 -22.85
CA LYS A 402 -7.57 -22.84 -22.65
C LYS A 402 -8.98 -22.66 -22.06
N SER A 403 -9.41 -23.57 -21.19
CA SER A 403 -10.70 -23.44 -20.49
C SER A 403 -10.63 -22.45 -19.32
N ILE A 404 -9.43 -22.19 -18.78
CA ILE A 404 -9.16 -21.31 -17.64
C ILE A 404 -8.03 -20.35 -18.04
N PRO A 405 -8.26 -19.03 -18.04
CA PRO A 405 -7.23 -18.07 -18.34
C PRO A 405 -6.30 -17.86 -17.14
N VAL A 406 -5.02 -17.75 -17.43
CA VAL A 406 -4.00 -17.22 -16.53
C VAL A 406 -3.80 -15.75 -16.89
N ILE A 407 -3.77 -14.91 -15.87
CA ILE A 407 -3.43 -13.50 -15.98
C ILE A 407 -1.97 -13.34 -15.54
N THR A 408 -1.16 -12.69 -16.37
CA THR A 408 0.18 -12.20 -16.01
C THR A 408 0.20 -10.68 -16.15
N GLY A 409 1.30 -10.01 -15.83
CA GLY A 409 1.38 -8.56 -15.97
C GLY A 409 2.79 -8.01 -15.77
N SER A 410 2.96 -6.73 -16.05
CA SER A 410 4.16 -5.99 -15.65
C SER A 410 3.88 -4.52 -15.34
N ALA A 411 4.75 -3.94 -14.52
CA ALA A 411 4.70 -2.52 -14.19
C ALA A 411 4.84 -1.67 -15.44
N THR A 412 4.07 -0.59 -15.52
CA THR A 412 4.24 0.41 -16.56
C THR A 412 5.45 1.31 -16.28
N VAL A 413 5.71 2.29 -17.15
CA VAL A 413 6.90 3.13 -17.04
C VAL A 413 6.95 3.87 -15.70
N SER A 414 5.85 4.53 -15.30
CA SER A 414 5.79 5.24 -14.01
C SER A 414 5.97 4.33 -12.83
N ASN A 415 5.30 3.18 -12.86
CA ASN A 415 5.28 2.28 -11.72
C ASN A 415 6.63 1.56 -11.56
N HIS A 416 7.30 1.21 -12.65
CA HIS A 416 8.65 0.67 -12.56
C HIS A 416 9.64 1.74 -12.07
N ALA A 417 9.58 2.96 -12.65
CA ALA A 417 10.43 4.07 -12.23
C ALA A 417 10.28 4.38 -10.73
N GLU A 418 9.04 4.47 -10.22
CA GLU A 418 8.81 4.76 -8.80
C GLU A 418 9.24 3.59 -7.91
N THR A 419 9.15 2.35 -8.39
CA THR A 419 9.54 1.16 -7.63
C THR A 419 11.07 1.10 -7.47
N VAL A 420 11.84 1.52 -8.49
CA VAL A 420 13.32 1.54 -8.41
C VAL A 420 13.83 2.51 -7.34
N VAL A 421 13.15 3.63 -7.10
CA VAL A 421 13.66 4.73 -6.27
C VAL A 421 12.80 5.12 -5.08
N GLU A 422 11.63 4.50 -4.91
CA GLU A 422 10.53 4.87 -4.01
C GLU A 422 9.66 6.05 -4.48
N VAL A 423 8.34 5.94 -4.26
CA VAL A 423 7.33 6.89 -4.77
C VAL A 423 7.58 8.31 -4.29
N GLN A 424 7.87 8.50 -3.00
CA GLN A 424 8.07 9.83 -2.42
C GLN A 424 9.27 10.54 -3.08
N ARG A 425 10.32 9.78 -3.37
CA ARG A 425 11.55 10.31 -3.97
C ARG A 425 11.35 10.66 -5.43
N LEU A 426 10.73 9.77 -6.22
CA LEU A 426 10.43 10.08 -7.62
C LEU A 426 9.55 11.33 -7.70
N VAL A 427 8.47 11.37 -6.90
CA VAL A 427 7.54 12.51 -6.88
C VAL A 427 8.22 13.81 -6.45
N LYS A 428 9.22 13.77 -5.56
CA LYS A 428 10.08 14.93 -5.24
C LYS A 428 10.92 15.36 -6.45
N TRP A 429 11.58 14.41 -7.13
CA TRP A 429 12.41 14.70 -8.31
C TRP A 429 11.63 15.33 -9.45
N LEU A 430 10.36 14.96 -9.65
CA LEU A 430 9.49 15.57 -10.66
C LEU A 430 9.35 17.09 -10.52
N ILE A 431 9.73 17.65 -9.36
CA ILE A 431 9.74 19.09 -9.10
C ILE A 431 11.16 19.63 -8.90
N THR A 432 12.03 18.88 -8.22
CA THR A 432 13.36 19.39 -7.83
C THR A 432 14.45 19.20 -8.88
N GLU A 433 14.30 18.22 -9.77
CA GLU A 433 15.29 17.92 -10.82
C GLU A 433 14.95 18.64 -12.12
N THR A 434 15.94 18.76 -13.01
CA THR A 434 15.70 19.39 -14.31
C THR A 434 14.84 18.48 -15.18
N LYS A 435 13.95 19.09 -15.98
CA LYS A 435 13.10 18.36 -16.92
C LYS A 435 13.89 17.43 -17.83
N GLN A 436 15.01 17.90 -18.39
CA GLN A 436 15.84 17.08 -19.27
C GLN A 436 16.33 15.81 -18.57
N LYS A 437 16.82 15.93 -17.33
CA LYS A 437 17.33 14.78 -16.57
C LYS A 437 16.23 13.78 -16.24
N LEU A 438 15.01 14.25 -16.00
CA LEU A 438 13.84 13.37 -15.82
C LEU A 438 13.47 12.64 -17.11
N HIS A 439 13.47 13.33 -18.26
CA HIS A 439 13.24 12.68 -19.56
C HIS A 439 14.31 11.63 -19.87
N ASP A 440 15.59 11.93 -19.62
CA ASP A 440 16.67 10.96 -19.80
C ASP A 440 16.44 9.68 -18.97
N TYR A 441 15.93 9.84 -17.75
CA TYR A 441 15.56 8.70 -16.90
C TYR A 441 14.34 7.93 -17.44
N PHE A 442 13.24 8.61 -17.79
CA PHE A 442 12.05 7.95 -18.30
C PHE A 442 12.25 7.30 -19.68
N ASP A 443 13.11 7.86 -20.53
CA ASP A 443 13.51 7.25 -21.80
C ASP A 443 14.20 5.89 -21.57
N LEU A 444 15.11 5.83 -20.60
CA LEU A 444 15.81 4.60 -20.23
C LEU A 444 14.86 3.56 -19.63
N VAL A 445 13.98 3.98 -18.71
CA VAL A 445 12.96 3.10 -18.14
C VAL A 445 12.03 2.59 -19.23
N LEU A 446 11.56 3.46 -20.14
CA LEU A 446 10.71 3.07 -21.26
C LEU A 446 11.42 2.04 -22.16
N GLN A 447 12.68 2.27 -22.54
CA GLN A 447 13.44 1.32 -23.35
C GLN A 447 13.53 -0.05 -22.69
N GLU A 448 13.81 -0.10 -21.40
CA GLU A 448 13.86 -1.33 -20.63
C GLU A 448 12.47 -2.00 -20.56
N ARG A 449 11.40 -1.26 -20.25
CA ARG A 449 10.02 -1.79 -20.22
C ARG A 449 9.57 -2.35 -21.58
N LEU A 450 9.90 -1.65 -22.67
CA LEU A 450 9.63 -2.13 -24.02
C LEU A 450 10.42 -3.41 -24.31
N SER A 451 11.65 -3.53 -23.84
CA SER A 451 12.47 -4.73 -23.98
C SER A 451 11.94 -5.90 -23.15
N SER A 452 11.47 -5.63 -21.94
CA SER A 452 10.77 -6.61 -21.09
C SER A 452 9.54 -7.18 -21.81
N LEU A 453 8.73 -6.33 -22.48
CA LEU A 453 7.61 -6.78 -23.31
C LEU A 453 8.03 -7.70 -24.48
N ASP A 454 9.22 -7.54 -25.05
CA ASP A 454 9.72 -8.49 -26.06
C ASP A 454 10.00 -9.86 -25.44
N GLY A 455 10.59 -9.91 -24.24
CA GLY A 455 10.70 -11.13 -23.46
C GLY A 455 9.33 -11.79 -23.24
N TYR A 456 8.38 -11.04 -22.69
CA TYR A 456 6.98 -11.49 -22.50
C TYR A 456 6.32 -12.01 -23.77
N LYS A 457 6.60 -11.42 -24.94
CA LYS A 457 6.13 -11.94 -26.22
C LYS A 457 6.74 -13.30 -26.56
N GLU A 458 8.05 -13.45 -26.35
CA GLU A 458 8.79 -14.68 -26.66
C GLU A 458 8.43 -15.85 -25.75
N PHE A 459 8.06 -15.58 -24.49
CA PHE A 459 7.63 -16.61 -23.54
C PHE A 459 6.10 -16.65 -23.32
N ALA A 460 5.48 -15.62 -22.73
CA ALA A 460 4.10 -15.70 -22.25
C ALA A 460 3.11 -15.79 -23.40
N ALA A 461 3.22 -14.88 -24.37
CA ALA A 461 2.33 -14.86 -25.52
C ALA A 461 2.50 -16.12 -26.39
N LYS A 462 3.76 -16.58 -26.58
CA LYS A 462 4.06 -17.83 -27.29
C LYS A 462 3.48 -19.07 -26.58
N LEU A 463 3.44 -19.07 -25.25
CA LEU A 463 2.77 -20.08 -24.43
C LEU A 463 1.25 -19.83 -24.29
N GLY A 464 0.67 -18.93 -25.09
CA GLY A 464 -0.77 -18.76 -25.20
C GLY A 464 -1.41 -17.88 -24.12
N CYS A 465 -0.63 -17.12 -23.35
CA CYS A 465 -1.16 -16.09 -22.46
C CYS A 465 -1.84 -14.98 -23.28
N GLU A 466 -3.13 -14.74 -23.05
CA GLU A 466 -3.88 -13.69 -23.76
C GLU A 466 -4.30 -12.53 -22.84
N PHE A 467 -4.35 -12.75 -21.52
CA PHE A 467 -4.76 -11.74 -20.53
C PHE A 467 -3.52 -11.18 -19.84
N PHE A 468 -3.38 -9.85 -19.88
CA PHE A 468 -2.20 -9.15 -19.37
C PHE A 468 -2.60 -7.89 -18.60
N CYS A 469 -2.05 -7.73 -17.40
CA CYS A 469 -2.23 -6.56 -16.56
C CYS A 469 -1.07 -5.57 -16.74
N ALA A 470 -1.39 -4.30 -16.95
CA ALA A 470 -0.45 -3.20 -16.78
C ALA A 470 -0.72 -2.51 -15.43
N TRP A 471 0.30 -2.33 -14.59
CA TRP A 471 0.18 -1.65 -13.28
C TRP A 471 0.80 -0.26 -13.31
N GLY A 472 0.06 0.79 -12.94
CA GLY A 472 0.68 2.11 -12.73
C GLY A 472 -0.17 3.34 -12.95
N GLY A 473 0.49 4.51 -12.95
CA GLY A 473 -0.07 5.82 -13.27
C GLY A 473 -0.74 6.56 -12.10
N GLY A 474 -1.68 5.92 -11.37
CA GLY A 474 -2.55 6.63 -10.41
C GLY A 474 -1.90 7.12 -9.11
N ARG A 475 -0.74 6.57 -8.74
CA ARG A 475 0.04 6.98 -7.56
C ARG A 475 0.98 8.14 -7.87
N THR A 476 1.63 8.07 -9.04
CA THR A 476 2.72 8.97 -9.45
C THR A 476 2.20 10.20 -10.19
N TRP A 477 1.29 10.00 -11.14
CA TRP A 477 0.91 11.03 -12.10
C TRP A 477 -0.29 11.85 -11.62
N GLY A 478 -0.01 13.11 -11.26
CA GLY A 478 -1.02 14.15 -11.21
C GLY A 478 -1.31 14.75 -12.60
N PRO A 479 -2.26 15.68 -12.73
CA PRO A 479 -2.64 16.28 -14.01
C PRO A 479 -1.48 16.85 -14.83
N LYS A 480 -0.53 17.54 -14.19
CA LYS A 480 0.65 18.11 -14.86
C LYS A 480 1.60 17.02 -15.37
N GLN A 481 1.78 15.97 -14.58
CA GLN A 481 2.61 14.84 -14.95
C GLN A 481 2.00 14.04 -16.10
N TRP A 482 0.67 13.86 -16.12
CA TRP A 482 -0.01 13.25 -17.27
C TRP A 482 0.18 14.06 -18.56
N GLN A 483 0.24 15.39 -18.47
CA GLN A 483 0.52 16.24 -19.63
C GLN A 483 1.97 16.11 -20.11
N GLU A 484 2.94 16.06 -19.19
CA GLU A 484 4.37 16.04 -19.52
C GLU A 484 4.89 14.65 -19.86
N PHE A 485 4.53 13.64 -19.06
CA PHE A 485 5.11 12.29 -19.09
C PHE A 485 4.09 11.21 -19.48
N GLY A 486 2.82 11.55 -19.74
CA GLY A 486 1.79 10.57 -20.11
C GLY A 486 2.08 9.83 -21.41
N GLU A 487 2.91 10.38 -22.31
CA GLU A 487 3.29 9.72 -23.57
C GLU A 487 4.10 8.43 -23.34
N TYR A 488 4.90 8.36 -22.28
CA TYR A 488 5.68 7.16 -21.93
C TYR A 488 4.76 5.96 -21.68
N GLU A 489 3.63 6.21 -21.02
CA GLU A 489 2.60 5.22 -20.77
C GLU A 489 1.91 4.78 -22.07
N GLU A 490 1.60 5.73 -22.95
CA GLU A 490 0.98 5.45 -24.25
C GLU A 490 1.87 4.55 -25.12
N ILE A 491 3.16 4.83 -25.19
CA ILE A 491 4.12 4.05 -25.98
C ILE A 491 4.22 2.62 -25.44
N TYR A 492 4.32 2.47 -24.11
CA TYR A 492 4.35 1.17 -23.46
C TYR A 492 3.07 0.36 -23.75
N LEU A 493 1.91 0.97 -23.56
CA LEU A 493 0.62 0.32 -23.83
C LEU A 493 0.43 -0.08 -25.29
N GLU A 494 0.85 0.78 -26.21
CA GLU A 494 0.76 0.53 -27.64
C GLU A 494 1.53 -0.73 -28.03
N LYS A 495 2.68 -0.98 -27.40
CA LYS A 495 3.41 -2.24 -27.58
C LYS A 495 2.70 -3.41 -26.89
N ALA A 496 2.31 -3.25 -25.62
CA ALA A 496 1.66 -4.30 -24.85
C ALA A 496 0.38 -4.82 -25.55
N ARG A 497 -0.47 -3.93 -26.09
CA ARG A 497 -1.71 -4.33 -26.78
C ARG A 497 -1.51 -5.06 -28.09
N ARG A 498 -0.33 -4.93 -28.72
CA ARG A 498 0.03 -5.69 -29.94
C ARG A 498 0.49 -7.10 -29.61
N ILE A 499 0.89 -7.34 -28.36
CA ILE A 499 1.36 -8.64 -27.86
C ILE A 499 0.19 -9.40 -27.23
N PHE A 500 -0.59 -8.74 -26.38
CA PHE A 500 -1.65 -9.36 -25.59
C PHE A 500 -3.03 -8.93 -26.04
N LYS A 501 -3.86 -9.92 -26.40
CA LYS A 501 -5.22 -9.70 -26.92
C LYS A 501 -6.16 -9.06 -25.90
N ASN A 502 -6.00 -9.39 -24.62
CA ASN A 502 -6.86 -8.94 -23.53
C ASN A 502 -6.02 -8.16 -22.51
N LEU A 503 -5.42 -7.05 -22.99
CA LEU A 503 -4.74 -6.07 -22.14
C LEU A 503 -5.76 -5.32 -21.27
N PHE A 504 -5.49 -5.25 -19.98
CA PHE A 504 -6.19 -4.38 -19.05
C PHE A 504 -5.21 -3.62 -18.18
N TRP A 505 -5.69 -2.57 -17.52
CA TRP A 505 -4.87 -1.72 -16.67
C TRP A 505 -5.41 -1.73 -15.24
N HIS A 506 -4.54 -2.07 -14.27
CA HIS A 506 -4.75 -1.84 -12.84
C HIS A 506 -4.33 -0.43 -12.40
N VAL A 507 -5.28 0.34 -11.88
CA VAL A 507 -5.06 1.71 -11.42
C VAL A 507 -5.46 1.89 -9.96
N CYS A 508 -4.50 2.33 -9.16
CA CYS A 508 -4.68 2.70 -7.76
C CYS A 508 -3.88 3.97 -7.45
N GLY A 509 -4.19 4.62 -6.32
CA GLY A 509 -3.51 5.83 -5.88
C GLY A 509 -4.41 7.07 -5.83
N ARG A 510 -3.86 8.17 -5.29
CA ARG A 510 -4.63 9.37 -4.93
C ARG A 510 -5.15 10.18 -6.14
N ASN A 511 -4.56 9.98 -7.32
CA ASN A 511 -4.95 10.67 -8.57
C ASN A 511 -5.80 9.78 -9.48
N LEU A 512 -6.52 8.81 -8.91
CA LEU A 512 -7.21 7.77 -9.69
C LEU A 512 -8.24 8.34 -10.66
N LYS A 513 -8.98 9.37 -10.29
CA LYS A 513 -10.00 9.97 -11.17
C LYS A 513 -9.35 10.51 -12.44
N GLU A 514 -8.25 11.25 -12.28
CA GLU A 514 -7.45 11.83 -13.37
C GLU A 514 -6.88 10.73 -14.27
N THR A 515 -6.37 9.65 -13.68
CA THR A 515 -5.89 8.48 -14.43
C THR A 515 -7.02 7.78 -15.18
N LEU A 516 -8.21 7.63 -14.58
CA LEU A 516 -9.36 7.02 -15.24
C LEU A 516 -9.85 7.86 -16.43
N GLU A 517 -9.84 9.19 -16.30
CA GLU A 517 -10.14 10.11 -17.41
C GLU A 517 -9.09 10.06 -18.52
N PHE A 518 -7.80 9.96 -18.16
CA PHE A 518 -6.72 9.72 -19.11
C PHE A 518 -6.92 8.40 -19.85
N LEU A 519 -7.10 7.29 -19.14
CA LEU A 519 -7.35 5.98 -19.75
C LEU A 519 -8.59 6.02 -20.64
N ALA A 520 -9.64 6.73 -20.22
CA ALA A 520 -10.87 6.87 -20.99
C ALA A 520 -10.64 7.48 -22.39
N THR A 521 -9.66 8.39 -22.52
CA THR A 521 -9.47 9.26 -23.70
C THR A 521 -8.19 8.99 -24.50
N ARG A 522 -7.10 8.59 -23.84
CA ARG A 522 -5.75 8.56 -24.41
C ARG A 522 -5.10 7.18 -24.50
N ALA A 523 -5.74 6.15 -23.94
CA ALA A 523 -5.23 4.78 -23.97
C ALA A 523 -6.12 3.83 -24.83
N PRO A 524 -6.11 3.97 -26.16
CA PRO A 524 -6.92 3.12 -27.04
C PRO A 524 -6.43 1.67 -27.02
N GLY A 525 -7.36 0.72 -27.09
CA GLY A 525 -7.04 -0.72 -27.19
C GLY A 525 -6.88 -1.46 -25.87
N ILE A 526 -6.89 -0.77 -24.72
CA ILE A 526 -7.11 -1.41 -23.42
C ILE A 526 -8.55 -1.87 -23.35
N LYS A 527 -8.78 -3.14 -23.01
CA LYS A 527 -10.11 -3.75 -22.98
C LYS A 527 -10.80 -3.68 -21.63
N ALA A 528 -10.05 -3.57 -20.53
CA ALA A 528 -10.65 -3.45 -19.21
C ALA A 528 -9.83 -2.54 -18.28
N ILE A 529 -10.47 -2.03 -17.24
CA ILE A 529 -9.82 -1.24 -16.20
C ILE A 529 -10.17 -1.86 -14.85
N GLN A 530 -9.15 -2.26 -14.10
CA GLN A 530 -9.24 -2.59 -12.69
C GLN A 530 -8.95 -1.33 -11.88
N PHE A 531 -9.84 -0.94 -10.97
CA PHE A 531 -9.72 0.35 -10.28
C PHE A 531 -9.99 0.27 -8.78
N ASP A 532 -9.18 1.04 -8.06
CA ASP A 532 -9.22 1.19 -6.60
C ASP A 532 -10.12 2.35 -6.12
N THR A 533 -9.98 2.74 -4.85
CA THR A 533 -11.08 3.38 -4.11
C THR A 533 -10.74 4.66 -3.33
N PRO A 534 -10.01 5.64 -3.88
CA PRO A 534 -9.86 6.99 -3.32
C PRO A 534 -11.14 7.85 -3.49
N MET A 535 -12.32 7.25 -3.62
CA MET A 535 -13.62 7.92 -3.81
C MET A 535 -14.00 8.88 -2.67
N SER A 536 -13.50 8.62 -1.44
CA SER A 536 -13.73 9.48 -0.28
C SER A 536 -13.17 10.89 -0.47
N GLN A 537 -12.01 11.01 -1.13
CA GLN A 537 -11.43 12.30 -1.53
C GLN A 537 -12.34 13.08 -2.47
N TYR A 538 -13.07 12.36 -3.33
CA TYR A 538 -13.99 12.96 -4.29
C TYR A 538 -15.42 13.10 -3.75
N LYS A 539 -15.65 12.76 -2.46
CA LYS A 539 -16.95 12.82 -1.77
C LYS A 539 -18.07 12.04 -2.48
N MET A 540 -17.74 10.86 -3.01
CA MET A 540 -18.69 9.98 -3.69
C MET A 540 -19.03 8.77 -2.82
N SER A 541 -20.26 8.27 -2.95
CA SER A 541 -20.69 6.97 -2.43
C SER A 541 -20.31 5.83 -3.39
N TRP A 542 -20.38 4.56 -2.94
CA TRP A 542 -20.03 3.41 -3.78
C TRP A 542 -20.90 3.32 -5.05
N PRO A 543 -22.23 3.48 -4.98
CA PRO A 543 -23.07 3.55 -6.17
C PRO A 543 -22.60 4.62 -7.16
N GLU A 544 -22.38 5.85 -6.68
CA GLU A 544 -21.95 6.97 -7.52
C GLU A 544 -20.58 6.71 -8.16
N TRP A 545 -19.65 6.12 -7.40
CA TRP A 545 -18.31 5.80 -7.88
C TRP A 545 -18.36 4.75 -8.98
N TYR A 546 -19.03 3.62 -8.75
CA TYR A 546 -19.15 2.55 -9.74
C TYR A 546 -19.89 3.01 -10.99
N GLU A 547 -20.97 3.77 -10.84
CA GLU A 547 -21.73 4.32 -11.96
C GLU A 547 -20.89 5.32 -12.78
N TRP A 548 -20.11 6.17 -12.12
CA TRP A 548 -19.23 7.13 -12.79
C TRP A 548 -18.15 6.42 -13.62
N VAL A 549 -17.44 5.44 -13.03
CA VAL A 549 -16.44 4.65 -13.75
C VAL A 549 -17.09 3.85 -14.90
N ALA A 550 -18.26 3.26 -14.67
CA ALA A 550 -18.96 2.50 -15.70
C ALA A 550 -19.40 3.37 -16.88
N LYS A 551 -19.83 4.62 -16.64
CA LYS A 551 -20.11 5.61 -17.70
C LYS A 551 -18.86 6.02 -18.48
N LEU A 552 -17.71 6.15 -17.82
CA LEU A 552 -16.43 6.34 -18.51
C LEU A 552 -16.06 5.13 -19.37
N CYS A 553 -16.40 3.93 -18.92
CA CYS A 553 -16.09 2.69 -19.62
C CYS A 553 -17.10 2.34 -20.73
N LYS A 554 -18.29 2.95 -20.73
CA LYS A 554 -19.40 2.64 -21.66
C LYS A 554 -18.94 2.61 -23.13
N GLY A 555 -19.21 1.47 -23.78
CA GLY A 555 -18.88 1.22 -25.19
C GLY A 555 -17.38 1.16 -25.50
N ARG A 556 -16.52 1.20 -24.49
CA ARG A 556 -15.06 1.28 -24.64
C ARG A 556 -14.34 0.16 -23.91
N ARG A 557 -14.71 -0.14 -22.66
CA ARG A 557 -13.93 -1.00 -21.75
C ARG A 557 -14.83 -1.72 -20.74
N CYS A 558 -14.39 -2.89 -20.31
CA CYS A 558 -14.94 -3.59 -19.15
C CYS A 558 -14.45 -2.92 -17.86
N ALA A 559 -15.31 -2.82 -16.85
CA ALA A 559 -14.97 -2.28 -15.54
C ALA A 559 -14.75 -3.42 -14.53
N MET A 560 -13.67 -3.35 -13.75
CA MET A 560 -13.29 -4.42 -12.83
C MET A 560 -13.00 -3.85 -11.45
N SER A 561 -13.75 -4.29 -10.44
CA SER A 561 -13.58 -3.86 -9.06
C SER A 561 -14.43 -4.75 -8.13
N SER A 562 -14.39 -4.43 -6.84
CA SER A 562 -15.21 -4.99 -5.77
C SER A 562 -14.95 -6.46 -5.42
N PRO A 563 -15.00 -6.82 -4.12
CA PRO A 563 -15.02 -5.93 -2.95
C PRO A 563 -13.64 -5.29 -2.73
N THR A 564 -13.52 -4.24 -1.91
CA THR A 564 -12.19 -3.74 -1.54
C THR A 564 -11.39 -4.79 -0.80
N THR A 565 -10.06 -4.76 -0.97
CA THR A 565 -9.15 -5.60 -0.19
C THR A 565 -9.36 -5.41 1.31
N GLN A 566 -9.58 -4.16 1.76
CA GLN A 566 -9.79 -3.84 3.18
C GLN A 566 -11.10 -4.43 3.70
N LEU A 567 -12.19 -4.34 2.92
CA LEU A 567 -13.46 -4.96 3.32
C LEU A 567 -13.33 -6.48 3.32
N LEU A 568 -12.63 -7.05 2.34
CA LEU A 568 -12.39 -8.48 2.28
C LEU A 568 -11.56 -8.96 3.49
N MET A 569 -10.61 -8.16 3.97
CA MET A 569 -9.74 -8.51 5.10
C MET A 569 -10.37 -8.26 6.47
N HIS A 570 -11.17 -7.20 6.63
CA HIS A 570 -11.63 -6.73 7.94
C HIS A 570 -13.14 -6.66 8.11
N GLY A 571 -13.89 -6.71 7.01
CA GLY A 571 -15.35 -6.70 7.03
C GLY A 571 -15.95 -8.06 7.35
N THR A 572 -17.28 -8.07 7.41
CA THR A 572 -18.08 -9.28 7.57
C THR A 572 -18.45 -9.88 6.20
N PRO A 573 -18.76 -11.18 6.14
CA PRO A 573 -19.31 -11.82 4.94
C PRO A 573 -20.57 -11.13 4.38
N GLY A 574 -21.37 -10.49 5.24
CA GLY A 574 -22.56 -9.73 4.83
C GLY A 574 -22.19 -8.50 4.02
N GLU A 575 -21.30 -7.67 4.56
CA GLU A 575 -20.84 -6.45 3.91
C GLU A 575 -20.12 -6.75 2.58
N VAL A 576 -19.33 -7.84 2.54
CA VAL A 576 -18.69 -8.31 1.30
C VAL A 576 -19.74 -8.62 0.22
N ARG A 577 -20.80 -9.36 0.57
CA ARG A 577 -21.88 -9.68 -0.38
C ARG A 577 -22.59 -8.43 -0.88
N ASP A 578 -22.86 -7.48 0.01
CA ASP A 578 -23.55 -6.23 -0.33
C ASP A 578 -22.71 -5.33 -1.25
N MET A 579 -21.39 -5.29 -1.06
CA MET A 579 -20.50 -4.50 -1.91
C MET A 579 -20.37 -5.09 -3.32
N VAL A 580 -20.26 -6.42 -3.43
CA VAL A 580 -20.25 -7.12 -4.73
C VAL A 580 -21.57 -6.91 -5.47
N LYS A 581 -22.70 -7.01 -4.76
CA LYS A 581 -24.03 -6.73 -5.32
C LYS A 581 -24.14 -5.29 -5.82
N THR A 582 -23.68 -4.32 -5.01
CA THR A 582 -23.67 -2.89 -5.36
C THR A 582 -22.86 -2.63 -6.62
N PHE A 583 -21.68 -3.23 -6.72
CA PHE A 583 -20.84 -3.11 -7.92
C PHE A 583 -21.54 -3.63 -9.17
N ILE A 584 -22.04 -4.86 -9.14
CA ILE A 584 -22.75 -5.44 -10.30
C ILE A 584 -23.92 -4.55 -10.70
N LYS A 585 -24.78 -4.17 -9.74
CA LYS A 585 -25.97 -3.35 -9.99
C LYS A 585 -25.67 -2.00 -10.65
N HIS A 586 -24.61 -1.31 -10.23
CA HIS A 586 -24.31 0.05 -10.71
C HIS A 586 -23.34 0.08 -11.90
N THR A 587 -22.71 -1.05 -12.25
CA THR A 587 -21.79 -1.14 -13.39
C THR A 587 -22.42 -1.75 -14.63
N THR A 588 -23.14 -2.88 -14.49
CA THR A 588 -23.66 -3.63 -15.65
C THR A 588 -24.67 -2.91 -16.54
N PRO A 589 -25.41 -1.87 -16.09
CA PRO A 589 -26.27 -1.08 -16.99
C PRO A 589 -25.49 -0.24 -18.02
N TYR A 590 -24.20 0.01 -17.80
CA TYR A 590 -23.40 0.91 -18.64
C TYR A 590 -22.27 0.19 -19.40
N THR A 591 -21.70 -0.86 -18.82
CA THR A 591 -20.65 -1.67 -19.45
C THR A 591 -20.61 -3.08 -18.85
N THR A 592 -19.83 -4.00 -19.42
CA THR A 592 -19.56 -5.30 -18.80
C THR A 592 -18.69 -5.15 -17.56
N ALA A 593 -18.86 -6.06 -16.60
CA ALA A 593 -18.12 -6.04 -15.33
C ALA A 593 -17.29 -7.33 -15.15
N VAL A 594 -16.24 -7.25 -14.33
CA VAL A 594 -15.58 -8.40 -13.68
C VAL A 594 -15.48 -8.11 -12.18
N VAL A 595 -15.95 -9.03 -11.35
CA VAL A 595 -15.71 -8.95 -9.90
C VAL A 595 -14.24 -9.31 -9.67
N MET A 596 -13.47 -8.33 -9.24
CA MET A 596 -12.02 -8.44 -9.03
C MET A 596 -11.67 -7.46 -7.92
N THR A 597 -10.94 -7.93 -6.91
CA THR A 597 -10.48 -7.04 -5.85
C THR A 597 -9.67 -5.88 -6.47
N PRO A 598 -9.87 -4.65 -6.01
CA PRO A 598 -9.21 -3.48 -6.61
C PRO A 598 -7.70 -3.44 -6.39
N CYS A 599 -7.19 -4.30 -5.49
CA CYS A 599 -5.79 -4.47 -5.13
C CYS A 599 -5.58 -5.93 -4.67
N GLU A 600 -4.36 -6.29 -4.30
CA GLU A 600 -3.99 -7.67 -3.94
C GLU A 600 -4.73 -8.14 -2.68
N VAL A 601 -5.15 -9.40 -2.64
CA VAL A 601 -5.78 -9.99 -1.45
C VAL A 601 -4.73 -10.22 -0.37
N GLY A 602 -4.86 -9.52 0.77
CA GLY A 602 -3.92 -9.65 1.89
C GLY A 602 -3.90 -11.05 2.52
N GLY A 603 -2.76 -11.51 3.02
CA GLY A 603 -2.55 -12.92 3.39
C GLY A 603 -3.25 -13.38 4.67
N TYR A 604 -3.77 -12.43 5.46
CA TYR A 604 -4.67 -12.69 6.59
C TYR A 604 -6.16 -12.61 6.24
N THR A 605 -6.50 -12.42 4.96
CA THR A 605 -7.90 -12.34 4.52
C THR A 605 -8.66 -13.60 4.96
N PRO A 606 -9.77 -13.46 5.70
CA PRO A 606 -10.56 -14.60 6.15
C PRO A 606 -11.17 -15.37 4.97
N VAL A 607 -11.14 -16.69 5.05
CA VAL A 607 -11.61 -17.58 3.98
C VAL A 607 -13.11 -17.41 3.75
N GLU A 608 -13.87 -17.17 4.81
CA GLU A 608 -15.31 -16.87 4.79
C GLU A 608 -15.64 -15.63 3.96
N ASN A 609 -14.77 -14.61 3.97
CA ASN A 609 -14.96 -13.40 3.17
C ASN A 609 -14.69 -13.68 1.69
N VAL A 610 -13.65 -14.46 1.37
CA VAL A 610 -13.40 -14.94 -0.01
C VAL A 610 -14.58 -15.78 -0.52
N ARG A 611 -15.14 -16.67 0.32
CA ARG A 611 -16.35 -17.45 -0.02
C ARG A 611 -17.56 -16.54 -0.24
N ALA A 612 -17.75 -15.53 0.59
CA ALA A 612 -18.84 -14.56 0.46
C ALA A 612 -18.78 -13.78 -0.84
N MET A 613 -17.59 -13.35 -1.26
CA MET A 613 -17.35 -12.72 -2.56
C MET A 613 -17.74 -13.66 -3.71
N VAL A 614 -17.29 -14.93 -3.66
CA VAL A 614 -17.64 -15.94 -4.66
C VAL A 614 -19.16 -16.14 -4.73
N GLU A 615 -19.81 -16.34 -3.58
CA GLU A 615 -21.25 -16.53 -3.50
C GLU A 615 -22.01 -15.34 -4.07
N ALA A 616 -21.63 -14.11 -3.72
CA ALA A 616 -22.27 -12.90 -4.26
C ALA A 616 -22.13 -12.78 -5.77
N ALA A 617 -20.92 -12.97 -6.31
CA ALA A 617 -20.69 -12.89 -7.76
C ALA A 617 -21.54 -13.92 -8.51
N ARG A 618 -21.64 -15.15 -7.98
CA ARG A 618 -22.43 -16.23 -8.61
C ARG A 618 -23.94 -16.08 -8.42
N THR A 619 -24.39 -15.44 -7.34
CA THR A 619 -25.82 -15.20 -7.09
C THR A 619 -26.33 -14.01 -7.88
N TYR A 620 -25.63 -12.89 -7.81
CA TYR A 620 -26.09 -11.61 -8.35
C TYR A 620 -25.62 -11.33 -9.78
N GLY A 621 -24.60 -12.07 -10.25
CA GLY A 621 -23.99 -11.84 -11.55
C GLY A 621 -24.58 -12.64 -12.71
N LYS A 622 -25.65 -13.43 -12.53
CA LYS A 622 -26.22 -14.25 -13.62
C LYS A 622 -26.95 -13.38 -14.64
N TYR A 623 -26.65 -13.56 -15.92
CA TYR A 623 -27.34 -12.84 -16.99
C TYR A 623 -28.69 -13.51 -17.37
N PRO A 624 -29.73 -12.73 -17.72
CA PRO A 624 -29.78 -11.27 -17.61
C PRO A 624 -29.79 -10.81 -16.15
N ILE A 625 -29.02 -9.76 -15.84
CA ILE A 625 -28.87 -9.23 -14.47
C ILE A 625 -30.23 -8.70 -13.97
N SER A 626 -30.68 -9.16 -12.80
CA SER A 626 -32.01 -8.86 -12.24
C SER A 626 -31.96 -8.18 -10.86
N LEU A 627 -31.21 -7.07 -10.75
CA LEU A 627 -30.86 -6.38 -9.48
C LEU A 627 -31.48 -4.99 -9.26
#